data_AF-A0AAW1IUN0-F1
#
_entry.id   AF-A0AAW1IUN0-F1
#
_cell.length_a   1.000
_cell.length_b   1.000
_cell.length_c   1.000
_cell.angle_alpha   90.00
_cell.angle_beta   90.00
_cell.angle_gamma   90.00
#
_symmetry.space_group_name_H-M   'P 1'
#
loop_
_entity.id
_entity.type
_entity.pdbx_description
1 polymer ?
#
loop_
_entity_poly.entity_id
_entity_poly.type
_entity_poly.pdbx_seq_one_letter_code
_entity_poly.pdbx_strand_id
1 'polypeptide(L)' 'MTYVGVEFDNEGGISLVHSSWLTPLKREVYWPPKQTKKNFLKLLNNDQDVPEDGSWKLHMVKRIFFETGL' A
#
# COMPACT_ATOMS: atom_id res chain seq x y z
N MET A 1 -1.29 -14.01 -0.31
CA MET A 1 -0.54 -12.85 0.18
C MET A 1 0.32 -12.33 -0.96
N THR A 2 -0.09 -11.20 -1.55
CA THR A 2 0.52 -10.67 -2.77
C THR A 2 0.94 -9.24 -2.50
N TYR A 3 2.23 -8.96 -2.66
CA TYR A 3 2.78 -7.63 -2.42
C TYR A 3 3.11 -6.94 -3.73
N VAL A 4 3.02 -5.62 -3.73
CA VAL A 4 3.28 -4.79 -4.89
C VAL A 4 4.29 -3.71 -4.55
N GLY A 5 5.32 -3.57 -5.38
CA GLY A 5 6.24 -2.44 -5.31
C GLY A 5 5.65 -1.24 -6.03
N VAL A 6 5.44 -0.12 -5.32
CA VAL A 6 4.81 1.11 -5.85
C VAL A 6 5.73 2.32 -5.68
N GLU A 7 5.74 3.22 -6.66
CA GLU A 7 6.31 4.57 -6.58
C GLU A 7 5.17 5.58 -6.38
N PHE A 8 5.30 6.45 -5.38
CA PHE A 8 4.34 7.53 -5.12
C PHE A 8 4.67 8.80 -5.92
N ASP A 9 3.62 9.51 -6.33
CA ASP A 9 3.78 10.74 -7.14
C ASP A 9 4.40 11.89 -6.34
N ASN A 10 4.01 12.04 -5.08
CA ASN A 10 4.31 13.25 -4.30
C ASN A 10 5.73 13.32 -3.71
N GLU A 11 6.47 12.20 -3.66
CA GLU A 11 7.80 12.17 -3.01
C GLU A 11 8.82 11.29 -3.73
N GLY A 12 8.46 10.61 -4.83
CA GLY A 12 9.34 9.66 -5.53
C GLY A 12 9.76 8.45 -4.67
N GLY A 13 9.17 8.30 -3.49
CA GLY A 13 9.42 7.19 -2.58
C GLY A 13 8.87 5.89 -3.14
N ILE A 14 9.69 4.84 -3.12
CA ILE A 14 9.27 3.48 -3.46
C ILE A 14 8.89 2.77 -2.16
N SER A 15 7.76 2.06 -2.16
CA SER A 15 7.27 1.28 -1.02
C SER A 15 6.70 -0.06 -1.44
N LEU A 16 6.68 -1.00 -0.51
CA LEU A 16 6.01 -2.29 -0.66
C LEU A 16 4.66 -2.23 0.03
N VAL A 17 3.59 -2.58 -0.67
CA VAL A 17 2.21 -2.58 -0.15
C VAL A 17 1.54 -3.93 -0.39
N HIS A 18 0.49 -4.23 0.35
CA HIS A 18 -0.35 -5.37 0.03
C HIS A 18 -1.20 -5.06 -1.22
N SER A 19 -1.43 -6.05 -2.09
CA SER A 19 -2.19 -5.84 -3.32
C SER A 19 -3.64 -5.44 -3.05
N SER A 20 -4.23 -5.88 -1.93
CA SER A 20 -5.59 -5.48 -1.52
C SER A 20 -5.69 -4.01 -1.10
N TRP A 21 -4.57 -3.34 -0.87
CA TRP A 21 -4.57 -1.90 -0.55
C TRP A 21 -4.65 -1.04 -1.81
N LEU A 22 -4.44 -1.62 -2.99
CA LEU A 22 -4.63 -0.91 -4.24
C LEU A 22 -6.11 -0.78 -4.55
N THR A 23 -6.49 0.38 -5.07
CA THR A 23 -7.79 0.55 -5.72
C THR A 23 -7.91 -0.39 -6.93
N PRO A 24 -9.13 -0.73 -7.38
CA PRO A 24 -9.33 -1.62 -8.53
C PRO A 24 -8.61 -1.17 -9.81
N LEU A 25 -8.45 0.14 -10.01
CA LEU A 25 -7.74 0.71 -11.16
C LEU A 25 -6.22 0.79 -10.96
N LYS A 26 -5.72 0.41 -9.78
CA LYS A 26 -4.31 0.44 -9.38
C LYS A 26 -3.63 1.81 -9.57
N ARG A 27 -4.41 2.90 -9.56
CA ARG A 27 -3.91 4.29 -9.66
C ARG A 27 -3.63 4.91 -8.30
N GLU A 28 -4.25 4.37 -7.28
CA GLU A 28 -4.15 4.85 -5.90
C GLU A 28 -4.03 3.65 -4.97
N VAL A 29 -3.38 3.88 -3.83
CA VAL A 29 -3.26 2.92 -2.74
C VAL A 29 -3.79 3.55 -1.45
N TYR A 30 -4.53 2.76 -0.68
CA TYR A 30 -4.89 3.11 0.68
C TYR A 30 -3.65 2.98 1.57
N TRP A 31 -3.26 4.10 2.18
CA TRP A 31 -2.09 4.19 3.02
C TRP A 31 -2.49 4.43 4.47
N PRO A 32 -1.94 3.65 5.42
CA PRO A 32 -2.27 3.83 6.82
C PRO A 32 -1.73 5.16 7.38
N PRO A 33 -2.36 5.73 8.42
CA PRO A 33 -1.86 6.93 9.08
C PRO A 33 -0.49 6.69 9.73
N LYS A 34 0.31 7.75 9.89
CA LYS A 34 1.70 7.76 10.43
C LYS A 34 2.09 6.50 11.22
N GLN A 35 2.98 5.71 10.62
CA GLN A 35 3.44 4.46 11.23
C GLN A 35 4.93 4.48 11.54
N THR A 36 5.30 3.86 12.65
CA THR A 36 6.66 3.37 12.80
C THR A 36 6.88 2.22 11.82
N LYS A 37 8.11 2.01 11.36
CA LYS A 37 8.48 0.88 10.50
C LYS A 37 7.97 -0.47 11.05
N LYS A 38 8.03 -0.65 12.37
CA LYS A 38 7.56 -1.88 13.04
C LYS A 38 6.05 -2.09 12.90
N ASN A 39 5.26 -1.03 13.04
CA ASN A 39 3.80 -1.13 12.89
C ASN A 39 3.42 -1.37 11.43
N PHE A 40 4.10 -0.70 10.49
CA PHE A 40 3.86 -0.89 9.06
C PHE A 40 4.11 -2.33 8.63
N LEU A 41 5.24 -2.91 9.05
CA LEU A 41 5.55 -4.31 8.75
C LEU A 41 4.55 -5.28 9.38
N LYS A 42 3.97 -4.96 10.55
CA LYS A 42 2.91 -5.79 11.14
C LYS A 42 1.64 -5.75 10.30
N LEU A 43 1.22 -4.57 9.84
CA LEU A 43 0.06 -4.46 8.94
C LEU A 43 0.28 -5.24 7.66
N LEU A 44 1.46 -5.08 7.06
CA LEU A 44 1.85 -5.73 5.83
C LEU A 44 1.88 -7.26 6.00
N ASN A 45 2.41 -7.76 7.12
CA ASN A 45 2.56 -9.19 7.38
C ASN A 45 1.28 -9.90 7.88
N ASN A 46 0.31 -9.16 8.38
CA ASN A 46 -0.91 -9.72 8.96
C ASN A 46 -2.08 -9.79 7.96
N ASP A 47 -1.83 -9.54 6.67
CA ASP A 47 -2.88 -9.47 5.63
C ASP A 47 -4.04 -8.55 6.05
N GLN A 48 -3.73 -7.43 6.72
CA GLN A 48 -4.78 -6.54 7.18
C GLN A 48 -5.44 -5.83 5.99
N ASP A 49 -6.75 -6.02 5.85
CA ASP A 49 -7.55 -5.28 4.88
C ASP A 49 -7.68 -3.80 5.24
N VAL A 50 -8.01 -3.00 4.21
CA VAL A 50 -8.28 -1.56 4.37
C VAL A 50 -9.45 -1.37 5.34
N PRO A 51 -9.29 -0.64 6.44
CA PRO A 51 -10.36 -0.41 7.40
C PRO A 51 -11.57 0.31 6.79
N GLU A 52 -12.77 -0.12 7.13
CA GLU A 52 -14.03 0.51 6.69
C GLU A 52 -14.27 1.88 7.33
N ASP A 53 -13.57 2.20 8.41
CA ASP A 53 -13.71 3.45 9.16
C ASP A 53 -13.12 4.69 8.45
N GLY A 54 -12.50 4.49 7.28
CA GLY A 54 -11.89 5.56 6.49
C GLY A 54 -10.62 6.15 7.12
N SER A 55 -10.01 5.46 8.09
CA SER A 55 -8.78 5.92 8.76
C SER A 55 -7.57 5.97 7.81
N TRP A 56 -7.59 5.20 6.73
CA TRP A 56 -6.55 5.16 5.71
C TRP A 56 -6.83 6.16 4.60
N LYS A 57 -5.77 6.80 4.10
CA LYS A 57 -5.88 7.85 3.06
C LYS A 57 -5.42 7.31 1.72
N LEU A 58 -6.01 7.81 0.63
CA LEU A 58 -5.56 7.47 -0.70
C LEU A 58 -4.31 8.27 -1.08
N HIS A 59 -3.36 7.59 -1.69
CA HIS A 59 -2.15 8.16 -2.25
C HIS A 59 -1.99 7.73 -3.71
N MET A 60 -1.70 8.71 -4.58
CA MET A 60 -1.51 8.48 -6.01
C MET A 60 -0.24 7.66 -6.28
N VAL A 61 -0.41 6.60 -7.08
CA VAL A 61 0.66 5.73 -7.55
C VAL A 61 1.10 6.23 -8.92
N LYS A 62 2.38 6.55 -9.02
CA LYS A 62 3.03 6.95 -10.27
C LYS A 62 3.43 5.74 -11.10
N ARG A 63 3.94 4.69 -10.45
CA ARG A 63 4.42 3.48 -11.11
C ARG A 63 4.27 2.25 -10.23
N ILE A 64 3.99 1.11 -10.87
CA ILE A 64 4.04 -0.22 -10.26
C ILE A 64 5.23 -0.98 -10.86
N PHE A 65 6.05 -1.62 -10.03
CA PHE A 65 7.26 -2.31 -10.45
C PHE A 65 7.08 -3.81 -10.62
N PHE A 66 6.59 -4.48 -9.59
CA PHE A 66 6.44 -5.93 -9.55
C PHE A 66 5.33 -6.32 -8.59
N GLU A 67 4.83 -7.54 -8.77
CA GLU A 67 3.83 -8.19 -7.93
C GLU A 67 4.41 -9.55 -7.51
N THR A 68 4.37 -9.88 -6.21
CA THR A 68 5.08 -11.05 -5.66
C THR A 68 4.22 -12.32 -5.55
N GLY A 69 3.03 -12.33 -6.15
CA GLY A 69 2.09 -13.46 -6.11
C GLY A 69 1.80 -14.00 -7.51
N LEU A 70 1.83 -15.33 -7.65
CA LEU A 70 1.27 -16.10 -8.77
C LEU A 70 -0.10 -16.67 -8.35
#